data_AF-A0A0C2VE21-F1
#
_entry.id   AF-A0A0C2VE21-F1
#
_cell.length_a   1.000
_cell.length_b   1.000
_cell.length_c   1.000
_cell.angle_alpha   90.00
_cell.angle_beta   90.00
_cell.angle_gamma   90.00
#
_symmetry.space_group_name_H-M   'P 1'
#
loop_
_entity.id
_entity.type
_entity.pdbx_description
1 polymer ?
#
loop_
_entity_poly.entity_id
_entity_poly.type
_entity_poly.pdbx_seq_one_letter_code
_entity_poly.pdbx_strand_id
1 'polypeptide(L)'
;MKNLRWISMITFLLGLVFITYGWTQTWAFSASSSDFERILMERTVRSYVFVVGGVILVIVGVSINMVKDNMLHIDKKDHDRL
;
A
#
# COMPACT_ATOMS: atom_id res chain seq x y z
N MET A 1 -20.25 -3.06 10.21
CA MET A 1 -18.87 -2.75 9.74
C MET A 1 -18.60 -3.00 8.23
N LYS A 2 -19.60 -2.92 7.34
CA LYS A 2 -19.38 -3.16 5.89
C LYS A 2 -18.49 -2.09 5.24
N ASN A 3 -18.63 -0.83 5.67
CA ASN A 3 -17.85 0.29 5.13
C ASN A 3 -16.36 0.17 5.50
N LEU A 4 -16.03 -0.26 6.72
CA LEU A 4 -14.65 -0.43 7.18
C LEU A 4 -13.91 -1.54 6.40
N ARG A 5 -14.64 -2.62 6.04
CA ARG A 5 -14.11 -3.68 5.16
C ARG A 5 -13.81 -3.15 3.75
N TRP A 6 -14.69 -2.32 3.21
CA TRP A 6 -14.49 -1.69 1.90
C TRP A 6 -13.29 -0.74 1.91
N ILE A 7 -13.13 0.07 2.96
CA ILE A 7 -11.97 0.96 3.12
C ILE A 7 -10.68 0.15 3.17
N SER A 8 -10.60 -0.88 4.03
CA SER A 8 -9.43 -1.77 4.11
C SER A 8 -9.07 -2.40 2.77
N MET A 9 -10.08 -2.90 2.04
CA MET A 9 -9.89 -3.53 0.73
C MET A 9 -9.38 -2.54 -0.33
N ILE A 10 -9.93 -1.32 -0.38
CA ILE A 10 -9.48 -0.27 -1.30
C ILE A 10 -8.05 0.15 -0.97
N THR A 11 -7.72 0.38 0.31
CA THR A 11 -6.37 0.77 0.73
C THR A 11 -5.34 -0.31 0.38
N PHE A 12 -5.68 -1.58 0.57
CA PHE A 12 -4.82 -2.70 0.18
C PHE A 12 -4.60 -2.77 -1.34
N LEU A 13 -5.67 -2.64 -2.13
CA LEU A 13 -5.59 -2.62 -3.60
C LEU A 13 -4.75 -1.45 -4.11
N LEU A 14 -4.95 -0.24 -3.56
CA LEU A 14 -4.14 0.93 -3.90
C LEU A 14 -2.66 0.71 -3.57
N GLY A 15 -2.36 0.09 -2.42
CA GLY A 15 -0.99 -0.25 -2.06
C GLY A 15 -0.33 -1.20 -3.08
N LEU A 16 -1.05 -2.23 -3.54
CA LEU A 16 -0.57 -3.12 -4.60
C LEU A 16 -0.36 -2.40 -5.94
N VAL A 17 -1.27 -1.50 -6.32
CA VAL A 17 -1.12 -0.67 -7.53
C VAL A 17 0.12 0.21 -7.44
N PHE A 18 0.40 0.81 -6.28
CA PHE A 18 1.58 1.64 -6.06
C PHE A 18 2.88 0.83 -6.16
N ILE A 19 2.92 -0.36 -5.55
CA ILE A 19 4.10 -1.26 -5.63
C ILE A 19 4.34 -1.70 -7.07
N THR A 20 3.31 -2.16 -7.78
CA THR A 20 3.44 -2.62 -9.17
C THR A 20 3.83 -1.47 -10.10
N TYR A 21 3.27 -0.28 -9.91
CA TYR A 21 3.66 0.90 -10.67
C TYR A 21 5.12 1.30 -10.40
N GLY A 22 5.53 1.37 -9.14
CA GLY A 22 6.92 1.65 -8.77
C GLY A 22 7.90 0.63 -9.35
N TRP A 23 7.52 -0.65 -9.34
CA TRP A 23 8.29 -1.75 -9.92
C TRP A 23 8.42 -1.63 -11.44
N THR A 24 7.34 -1.38 -12.18
CA THR A 24 7.39 -1.24 -13.65
C THR A 24 8.26 -0.05 -14.09
N GLN A 25 8.39 0.99 -13.27
CA GLN A 25 9.31 2.10 -13.57
C GLN A 25 10.79 1.67 -13.59
N THR A 26 11.16 0.53 -13.01
CA THR A 26 12.54 0.03 -13.01
C THR A 26 12.94 -0.68 -14.31
N TRP A 27 11.98 -1.07 -15.17
CA TRP A 27 12.23 -1.99 -16.28
C TRP A 27 12.74 -1.36 -17.57
N ALA A 28 12.43 -0.09 -17.84
CA ALA A 28 12.72 0.53 -19.13
C ALA A 28 13.68 1.70 -18.98
N PHE A 29 14.98 1.50 -19.11
CA PHE A 29 15.98 2.57 -19.06
C PHE A 29 16.68 2.74 -20.41
N SER A 30 16.60 3.96 -20.97
CA SER A 30 17.41 4.42 -22.09
C SER A 30 17.64 5.92 -21.90
N ALA A 31 18.89 6.32 -21.66
CA ALA A 31 19.27 7.72 -21.46
C ALA A 31 20.60 8.01 -22.16
N SER A 32 20.79 9.23 -22.67
CA SER A 32 22.08 9.68 -23.19
C SER A 32 23.09 9.86 -22.05
N SER A 33 24.38 9.67 -22.34
CA SER A 33 25.46 9.66 -21.34
C SER A 33 25.63 10.96 -20.55
N SER A 34 25.19 12.11 -21.08
CA SER A 34 25.34 13.42 -20.44
C SER A 34 24.35 13.68 -19.30
N ASP A 35 23.15 13.11 -19.36
CA ASP A 35 22.08 13.31 -18.37
C ASP A 35 21.75 12.03 -17.59
N PHE A 36 22.56 10.98 -17.80
CA PHE A 36 22.34 9.64 -17.30
C PHE A 36 22.17 9.62 -15.77
N GLU A 37 23.11 10.22 -15.03
CA GLU A 37 23.10 10.18 -13.55
C GLU A 37 21.89 10.92 -12.96
N ARG A 38 21.55 12.09 -13.50
CA ARG A 38 20.42 12.89 -13.01
C ARG A 38 19.10 12.16 -13.24
N ILE A 39 18.90 11.62 -14.45
CA ILE A 39 17.68 10.89 -14.82
C ILE A 39 17.57 9.57 -14.03
N LEU A 40 18.69 8.88 -13.83
CA LEU A 40 18.74 7.66 -13.02
C LEU A 40 18.35 7.95 -11.57
N MET A 41 18.89 9.01 -10.98
CA MET A 41 18.63 9.37 -9.59
C MET A 41 17.18 9.83 -9.37
N GLU A 42 16.64 10.71 -10.22
CA GLU A 42 15.25 11.18 -10.13
C GLU A 42 14.25 10.02 -10.23
N ARG A 43 14.49 9.11 -11.18
CA ARG A 43 13.62 7.97 -11.39
C ARG A 43 13.72 6.92 -10.29
N THR A 44 14.92 6.71 -9.76
CA THR A 44 15.14 5.82 -8.61
C THR A 44 14.37 6.34 -7.40
N VAL A 45 14.52 7.63 -7.07
CA VAL A 45 13.78 8.26 -5.97
C VAL A 45 12.27 8.12 -6.18
N ARG A 46 11.76 8.39 -7.39
CA ARG A 46 10.34 8.23 -7.71
C ARG A 46 9.86 6.78 -7.52
N SER A 47 10.59 5.80 -8.05
CA SER A 47 10.26 4.37 -7.90
C SER A 47 10.22 3.98 -6.42
N TYR A 48 11.21 4.39 -5.63
CA TYR A 48 11.25 4.16 -4.19
C TYR A 48 10.05 4.78 -3.47
N VAL A 49 9.69 6.03 -3.78
CA VAL A 49 8.52 6.69 -3.18
C VAL A 49 7.23 5.89 -3.44
N PHE A 50 7.03 5.40 -4.67
CA PHE A 50 5.87 4.58 -4.99
C PHE A 50 5.88 3.21 -4.31
N VAL A 51 7.03 2.51 -4.29
CA VAL A 51 7.14 1.20 -3.64
C VAL A 51 6.95 1.33 -2.12
N VAL A 52 7.67 2.25 -1.48
CA VAL A 52 7.58 2.47 -0.03
C VAL A 52 6.18 2.96 0.36
N GLY A 53 5.62 3.92 -0.38
CA GLY A 53 4.25 4.39 -0.15
C GLY A 53 3.22 3.27 -0.31
N GLY A 54 3.38 2.41 -1.31
CA GLY A 54 2.52 1.25 -1.51
C GLY A 54 2.61 0.22 -0.38
N VAL A 55 3.81 -0.05 0.14
CA VAL A 55 4.01 -0.92 1.31
C VAL A 55 3.31 -0.34 2.55
N ILE A 56 3.43 0.97 2.78
CA ILE A 56 2.74 1.64 3.91
C ILE A 56 1.22 1.48 3.76
N LEU A 57 0.67 1.70 2.57
CA LEU A 57 -0.77 1.52 2.31
C LEU A 57 -1.23 0.08 2.57
N VAL A 58 -0.44 -0.92 2.13
CA VAL A 58 -0.73 -2.33 2.43
C VAL A 58 -0.79 -2.57 3.94
N ILE A 59 0.20 -2.08 4.69
CA ILE A 59 0.26 -2.22 6.15
C ILE A 59 -0.96 -1.57 6.82
N VAL A 60 -1.34 -0.36 6.39
CA VAL A 60 -2.52 0.34 6.90
C VAL A 60 -3.79 -0.45 6.60
N GLY A 61 -3.95 -0.94 5.37
CA GLY A 61 -5.10 -1.76 4.98
C GLY A 61 -5.25 -3.02 5.83
N VAL A 62 -4.14 -3.72 6.10
CA VAL A 62 -4.10 -4.90 6.99
C VAL A 62 -4.44 -4.52 8.43
N SER A 63 -3.86 -3.43 8.94
CA SER A 63 -4.09 -2.95 10.31
C SER A 63 -5.55 -2.61 10.55
N ILE A 64 -6.20 -1.92 9.61
CA ILE A 64 -7.63 -1.61 9.67
C ILE A 64 -8.46 -2.92 9.73
N ASN A 65 -8.08 -3.94 8.97
CA ASN A 65 -8.79 -5.21 8.99
C ASN A 65 -8.63 -5.93 10.33
N MET A 66 -7.42 -5.93 10.93
CA MET A 66 -7.19 -6.49 12.26
C MET A 66 -8.00 -5.77 13.35
N VAL A 67 -8.07 -4.44 13.29
CA VAL A 67 -8.90 -3.65 14.23
C VAL A 67 -10.37 -4.02 14.08
N LYS A 68 -10.86 -4.16 12.84
CA LYS A 68 -12.23 -4.61 12.55
C LYS A 68 -12.53 -5.96 13.20
N ASP A 69 -11.63 -6.92 13.03
CA ASP A 69 -11.83 -8.28 13.52
C ASP A 69 -11.80 -8.35 15.05
N ASN A 70 -10.92 -7.57 15.68
CA ASN A 70 -10.91 -7.41 17.14
C ASN A 70 -12.20 -6.78 17.67
N MET A 71 -12.71 -5.72 17.02
CA MET A 71 -13.97 -5.11 17.43
C MET A 71 -15.16 -6.07 17.29
N LEU A 72 -15.22 -6.87 16.21
CA LEU A 72 -16.25 -7.89 16.04
C LEU A 72 -16.19 -8.96 17.12
N HIS A 73 -14.98 -9.36 17.52
CA HIS A 73 -14.79 -10.35 18.57
C HIS A 73 -15.20 -9.83 19.95
N ILE A 74 -14.96 -8.56 20.24
CA ILE A 74 -15.40 -7.91 21.49
C ILE A 74 -16.92 -7.81 21.54
N ASP A 75 -17.55 -7.33 20.46
CA ASP A 75 -19.01 -7.18 20.35
C ASP A 75 -19.74 -8.51 20.56
N LYS A 76 -19.23 -9.59 19.95
CA LYS A 76 -19.77 -10.93 20.13
C LYS A 76 -19.70 -11.43 21.58
N LYS A 77 -18.60 -11.15 22.27
CA LYS A 77 -18.37 -11.59 23.65
C LYS A 77 -19.27 -10.89 24.67
N ASP A 78 -19.64 -9.64 24.42
CA ASP A 78 -20.61 -8.92 25.26
C ASP A 78 -22.04 -9.39 25.00
N HIS A 79 -22.38 -9.78 23.77
CA HIS A 79 -23.70 -10.31 23.46
C HIS A 79 -23.97 -11.68 24.10
N ASP A 80 -22.95 -12.55 24.19
CA ASP A 80 -23.03 -13.87 24.84
C ASP A 80 -23.14 -13.80 26.38
N ARG A 81 -23.03 -12.61 26.98
CA ARG A 81 -23.09 -12.37 28.45
C ARG A 81 -24.44 -11.84 28.95
N LEU A 82 -25.36 -11.49 28.05
CA LEU A 82 -26.71 -10.99 28.33
C LEU A 82 -27.76 -12.08 28.08
#